data_AF-A0A447U035-F1
#
_entry.id   AF-A0A447U035-F1
#
_cell.length_a   1.000
_cell.length_b   1.000
_cell.length_c   1.000
_cell.angle_alpha   90.00
_cell.angle_beta   90.00
_cell.angle_gamma   90.00
#
_symmetry.space_group_name_H-M   'P 1'
#
loop_
_entity.id
_entity.type
_entity.pdbx_description
1 polymer ?
#
loop_
_entity_poly.entity_id
_entity_poly.type
_entity_poly.pdbx_seq_one_letter_code
_entity_poly.pdbx_strand_id
1 'polypeptide(L)'
;MLEHIQADVWVRYQRMRGHEVNFICADDAHGTPIMLKAQQLGITPEQMIGEMSQEHQTDFAGFNISYDNYHSTHSDENRELSELIYTRLKENGFIKNRTISQLYDPEKGMFLPDRFVKGTCPKCKIRRPVRR
;
A
#
# COMPACT_ATOMS: atom_id res chain seq x y z
N MET A 1 4.80 14.46 -0.97
CA MET A 1 5.70 15.41 -1.67
C MET A 1 6.94 15.81 -0.86
N LEU A 2 6.84 16.29 0.39
CA LEU A 2 8.01 16.64 1.22
C LEU A 2 9.10 15.54 1.26
N GLU A 3 8.69 14.30 1.54
CA GLU A 3 9.60 13.15 1.62
C GLU A 3 10.39 12.92 0.32
N HIS A 4 9.71 12.94 -0.83
CA HIS A 4 10.33 12.68 -2.13
C HIS A 4 11.28 13.80 -2.56
N ILE A 5 10.93 15.07 -2.31
CA ILE A 5 11.83 16.20 -2.58
C ILE A 5 13.09 16.10 -1.71
N GLN A 6 12.93 15.80 -0.43
CA GLN A 6 14.07 15.63 0.49
C GLN A 6 15.00 14.52 0.01
N ALA A 7 14.45 13.36 -0.35
CA ALA A 7 15.22 12.24 -0.87
C ALA A 7 15.92 12.59 -2.19
N ASP A 8 15.21 13.26 -3.11
CA ASP A 8 15.74 13.62 -4.43
C ASP A 8 16.91 14.61 -4.36
N VAL A 9 16.83 15.61 -3.48
CA VAL A 9 17.94 16.55 -3.25
C VAL A 9 19.19 15.79 -2.78
N TRP A 10 19.03 14.83 -1.88
CA TRP A 10 20.14 14.03 -1.38
C TRP A 10 20.71 13.10 -2.46
N VAL A 11 19.86 12.42 -3.21
CA VAL A 11 20.24 11.54 -4.33
C VAL A 11 21.05 12.30 -5.38
N ARG A 12 20.56 13.48 -5.79
CA ARG A 12 21.26 14.33 -6.76
C ARG A 12 22.64 14.76 -6.24
N TYR A 13 22.73 15.14 -4.97
CA TYR A 13 24.02 15.44 -4.35
C TYR A 13 24.98 14.24 -4.42
N GLN A 14 24.54 13.04 -4.06
CA GLN A 14 25.38 11.84 -4.11
C GLN A 14 25.85 11.53 -5.54
N ARG A 15 24.96 11.61 -6.53
CA ARG A 15 25.32 11.44 -7.95
C ARG A 15 26.36 12.48 -8.38
N MET A 16 26.20 13.75 -8.00
CA MET A 16 27.18 14.81 -8.30
C MET A 16 28.56 14.60 -7.66
N ARG A 17 28.64 13.84 -6.56
CA ARG A 17 29.90 13.44 -5.92
C ARG A 17 30.57 12.24 -6.59
N GLY A 18 29.97 11.70 -7.65
CA GLY A 18 30.51 10.58 -8.42
C GLY A 18 30.14 9.20 -7.86
N HIS A 19 29.16 9.12 -6.97
CA HIS A 19 28.68 7.84 -6.45
C HIS A 19 27.71 7.18 -7.44
N GLU A 20 27.77 5.85 -7.51
CA GLU A 20 26.68 5.06 -8.08
C GLU A 20 25.49 5.09 -7.12
N VAL A 21 24.32 5.51 -7.62
CA VAL A 21 23.11 5.67 -6.82
C VAL A 21 21.94 5.04 -7.57
N ASN A 22 21.20 4.17 -6.89
CA ASN A 22 19.94 3.61 -7.35
C ASN A 22 18.80 4.15 -6.47
N PHE A 23 17.99 5.04 -7.01
CA PHE A 23 16.84 5.66 -6.34
C PHE A 23 15.54 4.98 -6.80
N ILE A 24 15.01 4.11 -5.94
CA ILE A 24 13.90 3.21 -6.26
C ILE A 24 12.67 3.58 -5.45
N CYS A 25 11.50 3.57 -6.09
CA CYS A 25 10.20 3.72 -5.44
C CYS A 25 9.15 2.83 -6.11
N ALA A 26 7.98 2.70 -5.50
CA ALA A 26 6.86 1.94 -6.04
C ALA A 26 5.55 2.37 -5.38
N ASP A 27 4.44 2.16 -6.07
CA ASP A 27 3.11 2.25 -5.45
C ASP A 27 2.82 1.02 -4.58
N ASP A 28 2.28 1.25 -3.38
CA ASP A 28 1.72 0.18 -2.54
C ASP A 28 0.27 -0.09 -2.95
N ALA A 29 0.08 -1.20 -3.67
CA ALA A 29 -1.12 -1.52 -4.41
C ALA A 29 -2.00 -2.62 -3.77
N HIS A 30 -1.70 -3.07 -2.54
CA HIS A 30 -2.46 -4.15 -1.89
C HIS A 30 -3.30 -3.69 -0.69
N GLY A 31 -4.29 -4.52 -0.35
CA GLY A 31 -5.06 -4.41 0.90
C GLY A 31 -6.56 -4.15 0.72
N THR A 32 -7.30 -4.38 1.81
CA THR A 32 -8.77 -4.23 1.86
C THR A 32 -9.31 -2.86 1.41
N PRO A 33 -8.69 -1.68 1.70
CA PRO A 33 -9.21 -0.41 1.21
C PRO A 33 -9.24 -0.33 -0.32
N ILE A 34 -8.17 -0.79 -0.98
CA ILE A 34 -8.04 -0.76 -2.44
C ILE A 34 -9.13 -1.63 -3.06
N MET A 35 -9.26 -2.87 -2.58
CA MET A 35 -10.29 -3.80 -3.03
C MET A 35 -11.70 -3.21 -2.90
N LEU A 36 -12.05 -2.66 -1.72
CA LEU A 36 -13.39 -2.11 -1.49
C LEU A 36 -13.64 -0.83 -2.30
N LYS A 37 -12.61 -0.02 -2.55
CA LYS A 37 -12.74 1.19 -3.36
C LYS A 37 -12.95 0.84 -4.85
N ALA A 38 -12.21 -0.13 -5.38
CA ALA A 38 -12.40 -0.62 -6.74
C ALA A 38 -13.83 -1.17 -6.93
N GLN A 39 -14.33 -1.97 -5.97
CA GLN A 39 -15.71 -2.45 -5.96
C GLN A 39 -16.74 -1.30 -5.94
N GLN A 40 -16.51 -0.25 -5.15
CA GLN A 40 -17.38 0.93 -5.12
C GLN A 40 -17.41 1.69 -6.44
N LEU A 41 -16.28 1.73 -7.15
CA LEU A 41 -16.15 2.37 -8.45
C LEU A 41 -16.65 1.47 -9.61
N GLY A 42 -16.92 0.19 -9.34
CA GLY A 42 -17.36 -0.77 -10.36
C GLY A 42 -16.25 -1.16 -11.36
N ILE A 43 -14.99 -1.01 -10.98
CA ILE A 43 -13.81 -1.34 -11.80
C ILE A 43 -12.95 -2.41 -11.10
N THR A 44 -12.02 -3.01 -11.84
CA THR A 44 -11.09 -3.98 -11.25
C THR A 44 -10.05 -3.26 -10.37
N PRO A 45 -9.53 -3.90 -9.31
CA PRO A 45 -8.42 -3.35 -8.54
C PRO A 45 -7.21 -2.99 -9.40
N GLU A 46 -6.88 -3.83 -10.39
CA GLU A 46 -5.75 -3.66 -11.30
C GLU A 46 -5.90 -2.41 -12.16
N GLN A 47 -7.12 -2.14 -12.66
CA GLN A 47 -7.41 -0.90 -13.38
C GLN A 47 -7.23 0.31 -12.46
N MET A 48 -7.80 0.27 -11.25
CA MET A 48 -7.74 1.39 -10.32
C MET A 48 -6.32 1.73 -9.88
N ILE A 49 -5.49 0.73 -9.57
CA ILE A 49 -4.08 0.97 -9.18
C ILE A 49 -3.25 1.45 -10.36
N GLY A 50 -3.56 1.02 -11.60
CA GLY A 50 -2.89 1.48 -12.80
C GLY A 50 -3.14 2.96 -13.08
N GLU A 51 -4.41 3.39 -12.97
CA GLU A 51 -4.79 4.79 -13.10
C GLU A 51 -4.10 5.67 -12.03
N MET A 52 -4.13 5.22 -10.77
CA MET A 52 -3.48 5.93 -9.65
C MET A 52 -1.96 6.00 -9.81
N SER A 53 -1.32 4.90 -10.25
CA SER A 53 0.12 4.87 -10.47
C SER A 53 0.56 5.87 -11.54
N GLN A 54 -0.24 6.01 -12.60
CA GLN A 54 0.04 6.99 -13.64
C GLN A 54 -0.11 8.43 -13.13
N GLU A 55 -1.12 8.69 -12.29
CA GLU A 55 -1.31 9.99 -11.62
C GLU A 55 -0.12 10.33 -10.70
N HIS A 56 0.26 9.42 -9.80
CA HIS A 56 1.40 9.59 -8.90
C HIS A 56 2.71 9.87 -9.66
N GLN A 57 3.01 9.08 -10.70
CA GLN A 57 4.22 9.27 -11.50
C GLN A 57 4.21 10.61 -12.24
N THR A 58 3.05 11.06 -12.73
CA THR A 58 2.90 12.36 -13.37
C THR A 58 3.19 13.49 -12.38
N ASP A 59 2.64 13.40 -11.16
CA ASP A 59 2.91 14.36 -10.10
C ASP A 59 4.39 14.39 -9.72
N PHE A 60 5.03 13.22 -9.51
CA PHE A 60 6.45 13.16 -9.18
C PHE A 60 7.34 13.70 -10.30
N ALA A 61 7.01 13.40 -11.56
CA ALA A 61 7.71 13.96 -12.71
C ALA A 61 7.57 15.49 -12.77
N GLY A 62 6.40 16.03 -12.42
CA GLY A 62 6.16 17.47 -12.32
C GLY A 62 7.03 18.19 -11.29
N PHE A 63 7.47 17.48 -10.25
CA PHE A 63 8.44 17.97 -9.25
C PHE A 63 9.89 17.55 -9.55
N ASN A 64 10.15 16.99 -10.73
CA ASN A 64 11.45 16.51 -11.18
C ASN A 64 12.08 15.47 -10.25
N ILE A 65 11.29 14.63 -9.58
CA ILE A 65 11.83 13.55 -8.77
C ILE A 65 12.50 12.51 -9.69
N SER A 66 13.76 12.18 -9.41
CA SER A 66 14.67 11.47 -10.32
C SER A 66 14.88 10.00 -9.96
N TYR A 67 13.78 9.25 -9.86
CA TYR A 67 13.86 7.80 -9.69
C TYR A 67 14.57 7.13 -10.85
N ASP A 68 15.36 6.11 -10.56
CA ASP A 68 15.93 5.21 -11.57
C ASP A 68 14.92 4.10 -11.95
N ASN A 69 14.02 3.75 -11.03
CA ASN A 69 12.87 2.89 -11.29
C ASN A 69 11.71 3.25 -10.37
N TYR A 70 10.50 3.36 -10.94
CA TYR A 70 9.24 3.48 -10.21
C TYR A 70 8.35 2.28 -10.55
N HIS A 71 7.99 1.47 -9.57
CA HIS A 71 7.33 0.17 -9.81
C HIS A 71 6.03 0.01 -9.02
N SER A 72 5.59 -1.23 -8.79
CA SER A 72 4.38 -1.56 -8.04
C SER A 72 4.65 -2.72 -7.08
N THR A 73 4.02 -2.73 -5.90
CA THR A 73 3.99 -3.92 -5.05
C THR A 73 3.13 -5.04 -5.65
N HIS A 74 2.21 -4.71 -6.55
CA HIS A 74 1.45 -5.68 -7.36
C HIS A 74 2.23 -6.05 -8.63
N SER A 75 3.37 -6.71 -8.44
CA SER A 75 4.23 -7.24 -9.51
C SER A 75 4.65 -8.69 -9.23
N ASP A 76 5.08 -9.40 -10.26
CA ASP A 76 5.52 -10.79 -10.10
C ASP A 76 6.85 -10.88 -9.36
N GLU A 77 7.76 -9.91 -9.53
CA GLU A 77 9.00 -9.83 -8.79
C GLU A 77 8.74 -9.72 -7.27
N ASN A 78 7.80 -8.85 -6.87
CA ASN A 78 7.47 -8.70 -5.46
C ASN A 78 6.71 -9.92 -4.91
N ARG A 79 5.90 -10.59 -5.73
CA ARG A 79 5.23 -11.85 -5.38
C ARG A 79 6.27 -12.93 -5.06
N GLU A 80 7.18 -13.19 -5.98
CA GLU A 80 8.23 -14.21 -5.82
C GLU A 80 9.13 -13.92 -4.61
N LEU A 81 9.56 -12.68 -4.43
CA LEU A 81 10.41 -12.28 -3.31
C LEU A 81 9.67 -12.37 -1.96
N SER A 82 8.39 -11.99 -1.91
CA SER A 82 7.57 -12.09 -0.70
C SER A 82 7.35 -13.55 -0.30
N GLU A 83 7.04 -14.42 -1.27
CA GLU A 83 6.88 -15.86 -1.06
C GLU A 83 8.19 -16.51 -0.60
N LEU A 84 9.32 -16.13 -1.20
CA LEU A 84 10.65 -16.59 -0.81
C LEU A 84 10.98 -16.22 0.64
N ILE A 85 10.77 -14.95 1.02
CA ILE A 85 11.05 -14.48 2.39
C ILE A 85 10.14 -15.19 3.38
N TYR A 86 8.84 -15.28 3.10
CA TYR A 86 7.89 -15.98 3.97
C TYR A 86 8.30 -17.45 4.18
N THR A 87 8.66 -18.14 3.10
CA THR A 87 9.06 -19.55 3.15
C THR A 87 10.31 -19.73 4.01
N ARG A 88 11.33 -18.90 3.83
CA ARG A 88 12.55 -18.92 4.66
C ARG A 88 12.27 -18.63 6.13
N LEU A 89 11.37 -17.68 6.43
CA LEU A 89 10.96 -17.39 7.81
C LEU A 89 10.24 -18.58 8.44
N LYS A 90 9.40 -19.28 7.67
CA LYS A 90 8.66 -20.45 8.12
C LYS A 90 9.59 -21.64 8.38
N GLU A 91 10.50 -21.93 7.46
CA GLU A 91 11.48 -23.02 7.58
C GLU A 91 12.41 -22.81 8.78
N ASN A 92 12.81 -21.58 9.06
CA ASN A 92 13.62 -21.23 10.23
C ASN A 92 12.83 -21.15 11.55
N GLY A 93 11.54 -21.52 11.55
CA GLY A 93 10.72 -21.59 12.76
C GLY A 93 10.28 -20.23 13.33
N PHE A 94 10.42 -19.14 12.56
CA PHE A 94 10.05 -17.79 12.98
C PHE A 94 8.55 -17.48 12.78
N ILE A 95 7.82 -18.29 12.02
CA ILE A 95 6.37 -18.15 11.85
C ILE A 95 5.62 -18.95 12.92
N LYS A 96 4.67 -18.29 13.60
CA LYS A 96 3.81 -18.90 14.62
C LYS A 96 2.35 -18.81 14.20
N ASN A 97 1.61 -19.89 14.44
CA ASN A 97 0.18 -19.94 14.17
C ASN A 97 -0.58 -19.67 15.47
N ARG A 98 -1.61 -18.82 15.40
CA ARG A 98 -2.49 -18.51 16.53
C ARG A 98 -3.91 -18.29 16.02
N THR A 99 -4.88 -18.96 16.65
CA THR A 99 -6.29 -18.67 16.42
C THR A 99 -6.64 -17.34 17.08
N ILE A 100 -7.32 -16.46 16.34
CA ILE A 100 -7.77 -15.16 16.82
C ILE A 100 -9.28 -15.02 16.60
N SER A 101 -9.91 -14.14 17.38
CA SER A 101 -11.29 -13.71 17.14
C SER A 101 -11.28 -12.34 16.48
N GLN A 102 -12.02 -12.20 15.38
CA GLN A 102 -12.14 -10.95 14.63
C GLN A 102 -13.59 -10.76 14.17
N LEU A 103 -14.04 -9.51 14.08
CA LEU A 103 -15.38 -9.19 13.57
C LEU A 103 -15.53 -9.62 12.10
N TYR A 104 -16.69 -10.18 11.78
CA TYR A 104 -17.01 -10.77 10.48
C TYR A 104 -18.36 -10.26 9.99
N ASP A 105 -18.43 -9.92 8.70
CA ASP A 105 -19.67 -9.59 8.00
C ASP A 105 -20.17 -10.86 7.28
N PRO A 106 -21.26 -11.49 7.74
CA PRO A 106 -21.76 -12.72 7.14
C PRO A 106 -22.49 -12.51 5.81
N GLU A 107 -22.96 -11.30 5.50
CA GLU A 107 -23.63 -11.00 4.24
C GLU A 107 -22.60 -10.85 3.12
N LYS A 108 -21.49 -10.15 3.41
CA LYS A 108 -20.37 -9.98 2.47
C LYS A 108 -19.36 -11.12 2.51
N GLY A 109 -19.43 -11.98 3.51
CA GLY A 109 -18.53 -13.11 3.66
C GLY A 109 -17.08 -12.75 3.99
N MET A 110 -16.83 -11.64 4.70
CA MET A 110 -15.46 -11.13 4.93
C MET A 110 -15.20 -10.65 6.36
N PHE A 111 -13.94 -10.76 6.80
CA PHE A 111 -13.49 -10.13 8.04
C PHE A 111 -13.44 -8.61 7.90
N LEU A 112 -13.79 -7.91 8.99
CA LEU A 112 -13.83 -6.45 9.03
C LEU A 112 -12.59 -5.89 9.73
N PRO A 113 -11.73 -5.13 9.02
CA PRO A 113 -10.78 -4.25 9.68
C PRO A 113 -11.50 -3.19 10.52
N ASP A 114 -10.92 -2.78 11.64
CA ASP A 114 -11.53 -1.88 12.63
C ASP A 114 -12.18 -0.63 12.02
N ARG A 115 -11.53 -0.01 11.04
CA ARG A 115 -12.03 1.21 10.40
C ARG A 115 -13.31 1.02 9.56
N PHE A 116 -13.67 -0.21 9.21
CA PHE A 116 -14.93 -0.55 8.53
C PHE A 116 -16.06 -0.89 9.50
N VAL A 117 -15.76 -1.07 10.78
CA VAL A 117 -16.76 -1.27 11.82
C VAL A 117 -17.32 0.10 12.22
N LYS A 118 -18.64 0.23 12.18
CA LYS A 118 -19.35 1.44 12.59
C LYS A 118 -20.29 1.11 13.73
N GLY A 119 -20.42 2.04 14.68
CA GLY A 119 -21.28 1.89 15.83
C GLY A 119 -21.42 3.20 16.60
N THR A 120 -21.99 3.09 17.79
CA THR A 120 -22.14 4.21 18.73
C THR A 120 -20.92 4.28 19.63
N CYS A 121 -20.35 5.47 19.82
CA CYS A 121 -19.23 5.65 20.74
C CYS A 121 -19.61 5.14 22.14
N PRO A 122 -18.84 4.20 22.74
CA PRO A 122 -19.21 3.62 24.03
C PRO A 122 -19.14 4.64 25.17
N LYS A 123 -18.36 5.71 25.01
CA LYS A 123 -18.15 6.78 26.01
C LYS A 123 -19.17 7.92 25.88
N CYS A 124 -19.14 8.67 24.77
CA CYS A 124 -19.96 9.87 24.60
C CYS A 124 -21.31 9.63 23.92
N LYS A 125 -21.63 8.39 23.51
CA LYS A 125 -22.89 8.01 22.84
C LYS A 125 -23.17 8.69 21.51
N ILE A 126 -22.23 9.46 20.96
CA ILE A 126 -22.33 10.03 19.62
C ILE A 126 -22.18 8.89 18.59
N ARG A 127 -23.11 8.83 17.64
CA ARG A 127 -23.03 7.92 16.49
C ARG A 127 -22.14 8.54 15.42
N ARG A 128 -21.17 7.78 14.90
CA ARG A 128 -20.31 8.24 13.80
C ARG A 128 -21.20 8.50 12.57
N PRO A 129 -21.28 9.73 12.05
CA PRO A 129 -22.17 10.03 10.93
C PRO A 129 -21.74 9.21 9.72
N VAL A 130 -22.71 8.59 9.04
CA VAL A 130 -22.49 7.99 7.73
C VAL A 130 -22.29 9.16 6.77
N ARG A 131 -21.03 9.47 6.42
CA ARG A 131 -20.79 10.25 5.20
C ARG A 131 -21.41 9.44 4.06
N ARG A 132 -22.46 9.99 3.46
CA ARG A 132 -23.06 9.49 2.22
C ARG A 132 -21.98 9.46 1.14
#